data_AF-A0A958DP87-F1
#
_entry.id   AF-A0A958DP87-F1
#
_cell.length_a   1.000
_cell.length_b   1.000
_cell.length_c   1.000
_cell.angle_alpha   90.00
_cell.angle_beta   90.00
_cell.angle_gamma   90.00
#
_symmetry.space_group_name_H-M   'P 1'
#
loop_
_entity.id
_entity.type
_entity.pdbx_description
1 polymer ?
#
loop_
_entity_poly.entity_id
_entity_poly.type
_entity_poly.pdbx_seq_one_letter_code
_entity_poly.pdbx_strand_id
1 'polypeptide(L)'
;MNHHQTKLLAFAKITVWFFVLSFAAIQQLLAQEVRIRETASGKMIELIAKNGDIISLSPLADDDEDGIDNLLEINGFTYNPADGLQPWNGDSSVVYYRTDPLRWSTDGDPYSDYMEVSGVNMPAGVSSPENDPLVAARPVISIGMTDYDVIPIAEISNTSGGEQSSSYTNETSSTDEVGGSVTVGAELNPFKLVSAEVTASYSHTWTSTQSTTSTFGTNWSDTRTTNPSQAARLKLRVFMKNLGSATALDVVPTFNLVLGEKTIATITPNQAANRLEPKGLPNSRYPASGTIAIEKDNQNNDIILTMEELKAIQMGAPLGLVVTQVDANVVRWNPDTQSYDAEVEWSSFESEIDPVVVNVKANLGDDEIYHYQVYVGTDYYTLDYTFSDVLSHIFDVTETGGQTYIDNRLYPDDWYVSTPSAAVINEWNTQGQPGNLLGLSMFRNTQMVMMSPGNSPIANVDLATFSPDFKHVYVSAFPGNFPILSVKAQVTVNGQLREVDLSDSNNALFTNDLPFES
;
A
#
# COMPACT_ATOMS: atom_id res chain seq x y z
N MET A 1 27.25 -33.83 56.05
CA MET A 1 26.05 -34.27 55.30
C MET A 1 24.86 -33.52 55.84
N ASN A 2 24.46 -32.46 55.14
CA ASN A 2 23.10 -31.88 55.10
C ASN A 2 23.19 -30.64 54.20
N HIS A 3 22.54 -30.75 53.05
CA HIS A 3 22.48 -29.73 52.01
C HIS A 3 21.16 -28.97 52.20
N HIS A 4 21.21 -27.78 52.79
CA HIS A 4 20.11 -26.83 52.71
C HIS A 4 20.48 -25.78 51.66
N GLN A 5 19.92 -25.95 50.47
CA GLN A 5 19.85 -24.89 49.47
C GLN A 5 18.62 -24.04 49.74
N THR A 6 18.84 -22.82 50.22
CA THR A 6 17.86 -21.73 50.19
C THR A 6 18.01 -21.05 48.83
N LYS A 7 17.02 -21.18 47.95
CA LYS A 7 16.97 -20.45 46.67
C LYS A 7 16.76 -18.96 46.97
N LEU A 8 17.76 -18.14 46.68
CA LEU A 8 17.62 -16.68 46.59
C LEU A 8 16.95 -16.37 45.26
N LEU A 9 15.76 -15.74 45.28
CA LEU A 9 15.22 -15.05 44.12
C LEU A 9 16.03 -13.76 43.91
N ALA A 10 16.73 -13.66 42.78
CA ALA A 10 17.28 -12.40 42.29
C ALA A 10 16.26 -11.76 41.35
N PHE A 11 15.68 -10.63 41.76
CA PHE A 11 14.95 -9.73 40.87
C PHE A 11 15.96 -8.88 40.11
N ALA A 12 16.08 -9.09 38.79
CA ALA A 12 16.77 -8.17 37.91
C ALA A 12 15.83 -6.99 37.61
N LYS A 13 16.05 -5.85 38.28
CA LYS A 13 15.50 -4.56 37.88
C LYS A 13 16.27 -4.07 36.66
N ILE A 14 15.73 -4.26 35.46
CA ILE A 14 16.22 -3.57 34.26
C ILE A 14 15.68 -2.14 34.34
N THR A 15 16.56 -1.20 34.68
CA THR A 15 16.29 0.24 34.61
C THR A 15 16.83 0.72 33.28
N VAL A 16 15.96 0.91 32.29
CA VAL A 16 16.33 1.53 31.01
C VAL A 16 16.42 3.03 31.22
N TRP A 17 17.62 3.58 31.12
CA TRP A 17 17.85 5.02 31.08
C TRP A 17 17.68 5.49 29.64
N PHE A 18 16.60 6.21 29.35
CA PHE A 18 16.54 7.03 28.13
C PHE A 18 17.34 8.30 28.38
N PHE A 19 18.52 8.39 27.76
CA PHE A 19 19.23 9.65 27.61
C PHE A 19 18.46 10.51 26.60
N VAL A 20 17.60 11.40 27.10
CA VAL A 20 17.06 12.51 26.31
C VAL A 20 18.19 13.54 26.17
N LEU A 21 18.95 13.44 25.09
CA LEU A 21 19.82 14.52 24.65
C LEU A 21 18.93 15.56 23.96
N SER A 22 18.50 16.53 24.76
CA SER A 22 17.78 17.72 24.33
C SER A 22 18.70 18.59 23.45
N PHE A 23 18.58 18.46 22.12
CA PHE A 23 18.91 19.56 21.21
C PHE A 23 17.63 20.38 21.01
N ALA A 24 17.42 21.35 21.90
CA ALA A 24 16.49 22.43 21.63
C ALA A 24 17.16 23.42 20.65
N ALA A 25 17.16 23.09 19.36
CA ALA A 25 17.22 24.11 18.33
C ALA A 25 15.76 24.53 18.10
N ILE A 26 15.32 25.55 18.82
CA ILE A 26 14.06 26.25 18.51
C ILE A 26 14.32 26.95 17.18
N GLN A 27 14.04 26.28 16.06
CA GLN A 27 13.70 27.01 14.85
C GLN A 27 12.30 27.57 15.08
N GLN A 28 12.22 28.89 15.12
CA GLN A 28 10.97 29.60 15.06
C GLN A 28 10.39 29.30 13.67
N LEU A 29 9.53 28.29 13.56
CA LEU A 29 8.82 27.97 12.33
C LEU A 29 7.91 29.17 12.04
N LEU A 30 8.33 30.04 11.12
CA LEU A 30 7.38 30.98 10.54
C LEU A 30 6.44 30.15 9.67
N ALA A 31 5.13 30.35 9.87
CA ALA A 31 4.14 29.83 8.93
C ALA A 31 4.39 30.48 7.56
N GLN A 32 4.23 29.68 6.52
CA GLN A 32 4.17 30.20 5.16
C GLN A 32 3.00 31.16 5.05
N GLU A 33 3.19 32.27 4.34
CA GLU A 33 2.17 33.32 4.27
C GLU A 33 1.96 33.76 2.82
N VAL A 34 0.70 33.79 2.40
CA VAL A 34 0.27 34.39 1.13
C VAL A 34 -0.30 35.77 1.43
N ARG A 35 0.26 36.81 0.80
CA ARG A 35 -0.20 38.20 0.98
C ARG A 35 -0.60 38.80 -0.35
N ILE A 36 -1.72 39.54 -0.36
CA ILE A 36 -2.09 40.39 -1.49
C ILE A 36 -1.70 41.83 -1.16
N ARG A 37 -0.80 42.41 -1.96
CA ARG A 37 -0.30 43.77 -1.77
C ARG A 37 -0.73 44.68 -2.92
N GLU A 38 -1.28 45.84 -2.57
CA GLU A 38 -1.51 46.92 -3.52
C GLU A 38 -0.20 47.67 -3.80
N THR A 39 0.22 47.72 -5.06
CA THR A 39 1.41 48.45 -5.52
C THR A 39 1.02 49.53 -6.52
N ALA A 40 1.95 50.43 -6.85
CA ALA A 40 1.72 51.47 -7.86
C ALA A 40 1.43 50.90 -9.27
N SER A 41 1.82 49.66 -9.52
CA SER A 41 1.60 48.90 -10.76
C SER A 41 0.37 47.98 -10.73
N GLY A 42 -0.35 47.89 -9.59
CA GLY A 42 -1.50 47.00 -9.41
C GLY A 42 -1.37 46.08 -8.19
N LYS A 43 -2.30 45.14 -8.05
CA LYS A 43 -2.23 44.10 -7.01
C LYS A 43 -1.11 43.12 -7.35
N MET A 44 -0.37 42.70 -6.34
CA MET A 44 0.64 41.63 -6.39
C MET A 44 0.30 40.58 -5.35
N ILE A 45 0.55 39.32 -5.69
CA ILE A 45 0.55 38.21 -4.73
C ILE A 45 2.00 38.03 -4.28
N GLU A 46 2.24 37.97 -2.97
CA GLU A 46 3.53 37.63 -2.37
C GLU A 46 3.41 36.26 -1.71
N LEU A 47 4.12 35.27 -2.24
CA LEU A 47 4.30 33.95 -1.63
C LEU A 47 5.56 33.97 -0.78
N ILE A 48 5.42 33.78 0.54
CA ILE A 48 6.53 33.86 1.49
C ILE A 48 6.87 32.46 1.99
N ALA A 49 8.02 31.93 1.57
CA ALA A 49 8.52 30.64 2.00
C ALA A 49 8.93 30.65 3.48
N LYS A 50 9.03 29.47 4.09
CA LYS A 50 9.39 29.30 5.52
C LYS A 50 10.77 29.90 5.88
N ASN A 51 11.68 29.98 4.90
CA ASN A 51 13.00 30.58 5.07
C ASN A 51 13.00 32.12 4.93
N GLY A 52 11.86 32.72 4.61
CA GLY A 52 11.67 34.16 4.39
C GLY A 52 11.87 34.63 2.95
N ASP A 53 12.15 33.71 2.01
CA ASP A 53 12.20 34.04 0.58
C ASP A 53 10.81 34.44 0.07
N ILE A 54 10.76 35.41 -0.84
CA ILE A 54 9.51 35.96 -1.37
C ILE A 54 9.49 35.82 -2.88
N ILE A 55 8.43 35.20 -3.40
CA ILE A 55 8.07 35.20 -4.83
C ILE A 55 6.90 36.15 -5.01
N SER A 56 6.95 36.97 -6.07
CA SER A 56 5.89 37.94 -6.39
C SER A 56 5.23 37.60 -7.70
N LEU A 57 3.94 37.31 -7.66
CA LEU A 57 3.13 36.91 -8.82
C LEU A 57 2.12 37.99 -9.19
N SER A 58 1.82 38.06 -10.48
CA SER A 58 0.78 38.96 -10.99
C SER A 58 -0.58 38.25 -10.92
N PRO A 59 -1.63 38.82 -10.28
CA PRO A 59 -2.89 38.11 -10.05
C PRO A 59 -3.63 37.58 -11.29
N LEU A 60 -3.49 38.26 -12.43
CA LEU A 60 -4.16 37.88 -13.69
C LEU A 60 -3.17 37.29 -14.70
N ALA A 61 -2.00 36.85 -14.22
CA ALA A 61 -1.08 36.04 -14.99
C ALA A 61 -1.29 34.58 -14.63
N ASP A 62 -0.88 33.73 -15.55
CA ASP A 62 -0.75 32.29 -15.44
C ASP A 62 0.77 32.06 -15.54
N ASP A 63 1.44 31.99 -14.39
CA ASP A 63 2.91 32.01 -14.31
C ASP A 63 3.52 30.61 -14.56
N ASP A 64 2.74 29.54 -14.47
CA ASP A 64 3.13 28.16 -14.74
C ASP A 64 2.55 27.56 -16.03
N GLU A 65 1.77 28.35 -16.77
CA GLU A 65 1.26 28.08 -18.12
C GLU A 65 0.30 26.87 -18.17
N ASP A 66 -0.46 26.65 -17.09
CA ASP A 66 -1.37 25.53 -16.93
C ASP A 66 -2.79 25.82 -17.47
N GLY A 67 -3.11 27.10 -17.69
CA GLY A 67 -4.40 27.60 -18.16
C GLY A 67 -5.26 28.27 -17.08
N ILE A 68 -4.77 28.46 -15.86
CA ILE A 68 -5.46 29.07 -14.72
C ILE A 68 -4.67 30.29 -14.22
N ASP A 69 -5.35 31.42 -13.99
CA ASP A 69 -4.68 32.60 -13.45
C ASP A 69 -4.35 32.42 -11.95
N ASN A 70 -3.17 32.88 -11.52
CA ASN A 70 -2.66 32.76 -10.15
C ASN A 70 -3.67 33.13 -9.04
N LEU A 71 -4.52 34.15 -9.27
CA LEU A 71 -5.50 34.59 -8.28
C LEU A 71 -6.62 33.57 -8.04
N LEU A 72 -7.01 32.84 -9.08
CA LEU A 72 -8.01 31.77 -9.00
C LEU A 72 -7.46 30.61 -8.20
N GLU A 73 -6.25 30.18 -8.49
CA GLU A 73 -5.58 29.07 -7.82
C GLU A 73 -5.42 29.33 -6.32
N ILE A 74 -4.97 30.55 -5.97
CA ILE A 74 -4.74 30.92 -4.57
C ILE A 74 -6.03 31.08 -3.79
N ASN A 75 -7.05 31.76 -4.34
CA ASN A 75 -8.29 32.03 -3.60
C ASN A 75 -9.32 30.91 -3.69
N GLY A 76 -9.14 30.02 -4.65
CA GLY A 76 -10.06 28.95 -4.99
C GLY A 76 -10.90 29.27 -6.22
N PHE A 77 -11.16 28.24 -7.00
CA PHE A 77 -11.98 28.30 -8.20
C PHE A 77 -12.89 27.08 -8.32
N THR A 78 -13.87 27.20 -9.21
CA THR A 78 -14.76 26.11 -9.62
C THR A 78 -14.73 26.02 -11.14
N TYR A 79 -15.02 24.85 -11.68
CA TYR A 79 -15.17 24.66 -13.12
C TYR A 79 -16.56 24.13 -13.43
N ASN A 80 -17.19 24.69 -14.47
CA ASN A 80 -18.32 24.03 -15.12
C ASN A 80 -18.26 24.21 -16.64
N PRO A 81 -18.73 23.24 -17.45
CA PRO A 81 -18.63 23.34 -18.91
C PRO A 81 -19.38 24.51 -19.57
N ALA A 82 -20.36 25.11 -18.89
CA ALA A 82 -21.15 26.22 -19.44
C ALA A 82 -20.49 27.59 -19.23
N ASP A 83 -19.85 27.79 -18.08
CA ASP A 83 -19.28 29.07 -17.65
C ASP A 83 -17.73 29.04 -17.61
N GLY A 84 -17.11 27.87 -17.74
CA GLY A 84 -15.66 27.68 -17.60
C GLY A 84 -15.19 27.82 -16.16
N LEU A 85 -13.96 28.33 -15.99
CA LEU A 85 -13.37 28.66 -14.69
C LEU A 85 -14.09 29.86 -14.05
N GLN A 86 -14.49 29.71 -12.80
CA GLN A 86 -15.16 30.76 -12.02
C GLN A 86 -14.52 30.88 -10.63
N PRO A 87 -14.32 32.10 -10.10
CA PRO A 87 -13.85 32.28 -8.73
C PRO A 87 -14.79 31.60 -7.73
N TRP A 88 -14.23 30.87 -6.77
CA TRP A 88 -15.01 30.29 -5.69
C TRP A 88 -15.56 31.41 -4.79
N ASN A 89 -16.83 31.30 -4.41
CA ASN A 89 -17.55 32.32 -3.67
C ASN A 89 -17.59 32.08 -2.14
N GLY A 90 -16.88 31.04 -1.66
CA GLY A 90 -16.88 30.62 -0.26
C GLY A 90 -17.98 29.61 0.12
N ASP A 91 -18.80 29.17 -0.84
CA ASP A 91 -19.78 28.11 -0.61
C ASP A 91 -19.08 26.74 -0.59
N SER A 92 -18.91 26.16 0.58
CA SER A 92 -18.28 24.84 0.74
C SER A 92 -19.19 23.67 0.35
N SER A 93 -20.42 23.92 -0.12
CA SER A 93 -21.31 22.87 -0.65
C SER A 93 -21.07 22.55 -2.13
N VAL A 94 -20.26 23.37 -2.83
CA VAL A 94 -19.81 23.10 -4.19
C VAL A 94 -18.36 22.64 -4.18
N VAL A 95 -18.01 21.75 -5.11
CA VAL A 95 -16.62 21.36 -5.33
C VAL A 95 -15.85 22.57 -5.82
N TYR A 96 -14.72 22.85 -5.16
CA TYR A 96 -13.81 23.93 -5.51
C TYR A 96 -12.37 23.44 -5.33
N TYR A 97 -11.44 24.11 -5.99
CA TYR A 97 -10.04 23.71 -6.03
C TYR A 97 -9.15 24.88 -5.67
N ARG A 98 -8.04 24.59 -5.00
CA ARG A 98 -6.93 25.52 -4.79
C ARG A 98 -5.64 24.81 -5.17
N THR A 99 -4.89 25.41 -6.08
CA THR A 99 -3.72 24.80 -6.73
C THR A 99 -2.47 25.66 -6.51
N ASP A 100 -1.28 25.12 -6.82
CA ASP A 100 0.01 25.79 -6.65
C ASP A 100 0.35 26.59 -7.91
N PRO A 101 0.31 27.95 -7.86
CA PRO A 101 0.46 28.83 -9.03
C PRO A 101 1.89 28.91 -9.62
N LEU A 102 2.74 27.96 -9.22
CA LEU A 102 4.12 27.81 -9.66
C LEU A 102 4.35 26.44 -10.30
N ARG A 103 3.29 25.64 -10.49
CA ARG A 103 3.35 24.25 -10.91
C ARG A 103 2.25 23.98 -11.93
N TRP A 104 2.70 23.74 -13.16
CA TRP A 104 1.84 23.32 -14.26
C TRP A 104 0.94 22.11 -13.92
N SER A 105 1.41 21.21 -13.04
CA SER A 105 0.61 20.17 -12.39
C SER A 105 0.88 20.26 -10.89
N THR A 106 -0.14 20.59 -10.10
CA THR A 106 0.00 20.82 -8.67
C THR A 106 0.50 19.57 -7.97
N ASP A 107 -0.13 18.42 -8.19
CA ASP A 107 0.28 17.14 -7.60
C ASP A 107 1.51 16.50 -8.27
N GLY A 108 1.94 17.04 -9.43
CA GLY A 108 3.16 16.65 -10.14
C GLY A 108 2.98 15.51 -11.14
N ASP A 109 1.75 15.07 -11.36
CA ASP A 109 1.45 14.07 -12.38
C ASP A 109 1.56 14.67 -13.81
N PRO A 110 1.33 13.86 -14.87
CA PRO A 110 1.49 14.33 -16.25
C PRO A 110 0.36 15.22 -16.79
N TYR A 111 -0.60 15.61 -15.97
CA TYR A 111 -1.81 16.34 -16.34
C TYR A 111 -1.83 17.70 -15.63
N SER A 112 -2.22 18.76 -16.35
CA SER A 112 -2.31 20.08 -15.71
C SER A 112 -3.57 20.21 -14.89
N ASP A 113 -3.57 21.13 -13.94
CA ASP A 113 -4.72 21.33 -13.08
C ASP A 113 -5.96 21.70 -13.90
N TYR A 114 -5.80 22.54 -14.94
CA TYR A 114 -6.87 22.81 -15.89
C TYR A 114 -7.37 21.54 -16.61
N MET A 115 -6.49 20.64 -17.04
CA MET A 115 -6.91 19.41 -17.72
C MET A 115 -7.76 18.56 -16.78
N GLU A 116 -7.33 18.37 -15.54
CA GLU A 116 -8.01 17.53 -14.55
C GLU A 116 -9.38 18.07 -14.18
N VAL A 117 -9.48 19.35 -13.84
CA VAL A 117 -10.75 19.98 -13.46
C VAL A 117 -11.73 20.09 -14.63
N SER A 118 -11.22 20.27 -15.86
CA SER A 118 -12.07 20.47 -17.05
C SER A 118 -12.42 19.17 -17.78
N GLY A 119 -11.60 18.13 -17.63
CA GLY A 119 -11.60 16.93 -18.46
C GLY A 119 -11.18 17.17 -19.93
N VAL A 120 -10.81 18.40 -20.30
CA VAL A 120 -10.40 18.73 -21.67
C VAL A 120 -9.00 18.17 -21.90
N ASN A 121 -8.86 17.36 -22.94
CA ASN A 121 -7.59 16.70 -23.28
C ASN A 121 -7.06 15.72 -22.21
N MET A 122 -7.90 15.34 -21.25
CA MET A 122 -7.60 14.27 -20.29
C MET A 122 -7.73 12.90 -20.93
N PRO A 123 -6.80 11.97 -20.69
CA PRO A 123 -7.00 10.57 -21.04
C PRO A 123 -8.25 10.03 -20.35
N ALA A 124 -9.18 9.46 -21.13
CA ALA A 124 -10.51 9.05 -20.66
C ALA A 124 -10.53 7.97 -19.56
N GLY A 125 -9.38 7.40 -19.19
CA GLY A 125 -9.25 6.40 -18.15
C GLY A 125 -9.04 6.97 -16.74
N VAL A 126 -8.58 8.21 -16.63
CA VAL A 126 -8.35 8.88 -15.34
C VAL A 126 -9.69 9.36 -14.80
N SER A 127 -10.04 8.93 -13.60
CA SER A 127 -11.34 9.17 -12.98
C SER A 127 -11.19 9.61 -11.54
N SER A 128 -12.27 10.14 -10.96
CA SER A 128 -12.32 10.49 -9.54
C SER A 128 -11.95 9.31 -8.64
N PRO A 129 -11.19 9.54 -7.55
CA PRO A 129 -10.70 10.85 -7.10
C PRO A 129 -9.46 11.39 -7.83
N GLU A 130 -8.74 10.60 -8.63
CA GLU A 130 -7.50 11.00 -9.30
C GLU A 130 -7.69 11.86 -10.56
N ASN A 131 -8.82 12.56 -10.67
CA ASN A 131 -9.01 13.66 -11.61
C ASN A 131 -9.23 14.99 -10.86
N ASP A 132 -8.93 14.99 -9.56
CA ASP A 132 -8.80 16.17 -8.72
C ASP A 132 -7.33 16.59 -8.78
N PRO A 133 -7.01 17.87 -9.06
CA PRO A 133 -5.63 18.37 -9.22
C PRO A 133 -4.73 18.24 -7.98
N LEU A 134 -5.30 17.78 -6.87
CA LEU A 134 -4.57 17.50 -5.64
C LEU A 134 -4.37 16.00 -5.39
N VAL A 135 -4.82 15.11 -6.29
CA VAL A 135 -4.76 13.66 -6.11
C VAL A 135 -4.08 13.00 -7.32
N ALA A 136 -2.79 12.70 -7.17
CA ALA A 136 -1.94 12.28 -8.29
C ALA A 136 -2.45 11.03 -9.01
N ALA A 137 -2.60 11.13 -10.33
CA ALA A 137 -2.91 10.00 -11.19
C ALA A 137 -1.62 9.28 -11.62
N ARG A 138 -1.55 7.97 -11.36
CA ARG A 138 -0.40 7.15 -11.79
C ARG A 138 -0.76 5.69 -12.03
N PRO A 139 -0.01 4.99 -12.90
CA PRO A 139 -0.13 3.56 -13.01
C PRO A 139 0.50 2.88 -11.80
N VAL A 140 -0.03 1.71 -11.47
CA VAL A 140 0.53 0.81 -10.45
C VAL A 140 0.57 -0.58 -11.03
N ILE A 141 1.74 -0.98 -11.52
CA ILE A 141 1.86 -2.25 -12.25
C ILE A 141 2.12 -3.40 -11.27
N SER A 142 1.25 -4.40 -11.30
CA SER A 142 1.36 -5.66 -10.57
C SER A 142 1.54 -6.84 -11.52
N ILE A 143 2.18 -7.90 -11.02
CA ILE A 143 2.32 -9.18 -11.70
C ILE A 143 1.54 -10.24 -10.92
N GLY A 144 0.46 -10.74 -11.54
CA GLY A 144 -0.28 -11.87 -11.03
C GLY A 144 0.26 -13.19 -11.56
N MET A 145 0.12 -14.26 -10.78
CA MET A 145 0.38 -15.63 -11.22
C MET A 145 -0.93 -16.42 -11.26
N THR A 146 -1.11 -17.21 -12.32
CA THR A 146 -2.27 -18.10 -12.48
C THR A 146 -1.93 -19.53 -12.06
N ASP A 147 -0.74 -19.98 -12.44
CA ASP A 147 -0.22 -21.29 -12.10
C ASP A 147 1.30 -21.31 -12.35
N TYR A 148 1.94 -22.38 -11.87
CA TYR A 148 3.31 -22.72 -12.24
C TYR A 148 3.51 -24.24 -12.30
N ASP A 149 4.42 -24.66 -13.19
CA ASP A 149 4.87 -26.05 -13.25
C ASP A 149 6.17 -26.23 -12.47
N VAL A 150 6.23 -27.30 -11.68
CA VAL A 150 7.46 -27.79 -11.06
C VAL A 150 7.94 -29.00 -11.86
N ILE A 151 9.14 -28.90 -12.41
CA ILE A 151 9.70 -29.92 -13.31
C ILE A 151 11.02 -30.43 -12.71
N PRO A 152 11.09 -31.69 -12.22
CA PRO A 152 12.33 -32.28 -11.69
C PRO A 152 13.52 -32.23 -12.68
N ILE A 153 14.73 -31.93 -12.18
CA ILE A 153 15.96 -31.90 -12.99
C ILE A 153 16.72 -33.24 -12.90
N ALA A 154 16.61 -33.94 -11.77
CA ALA A 154 17.27 -35.22 -11.52
C ALA A 154 16.26 -36.29 -11.09
N GLU A 155 16.68 -37.56 -11.07
CA GLU A 155 15.95 -38.60 -10.35
C GLU A 155 15.86 -38.24 -8.87
N ILE A 156 14.65 -38.03 -8.39
CA ILE A 156 14.39 -37.76 -6.99
C ILE A 156 13.78 -39.06 -6.43
N SER A 157 14.47 -39.66 -5.47
CA SER A 157 14.15 -40.99 -4.94
C SER A 157 13.60 -40.91 -3.52
N ASN A 158 12.54 -41.65 -3.23
CA ASN A 158 11.99 -41.68 -1.87
C ASN A 158 12.92 -42.46 -0.93
N THR A 159 12.76 -42.30 0.39
CA THR A 159 13.52 -43.07 1.40
C THR A 159 13.39 -44.60 1.27
N SER A 160 12.41 -45.08 0.48
CA SER A 160 12.17 -46.49 0.18
C SER A 160 12.77 -46.97 -1.16
N GLY A 161 13.52 -46.12 -1.87
CA GLY A 161 14.21 -46.45 -3.13
C GLY A 161 13.35 -46.39 -4.41
N GLY A 162 12.14 -45.82 -4.36
CA GLY A 162 11.30 -45.59 -5.53
C GLY A 162 11.62 -44.26 -6.23
N GLU A 163 11.78 -44.28 -7.54
CA GLU A 163 11.92 -43.09 -8.40
C GLU A 163 10.60 -42.29 -8.44
N GLN A 164 10.69 -40.98 -8.21
CA GLN A 164 9.60 -40.02 -8.31
C GLN A 164 10.11 -38.87 -9.19
N SER A 165 9.69 -38.83 -10.46
CA SER A 165 10.16 -37.84 -11.45
C SER A 165 9.00 -37.31 -12.33
N SER A 166 7.82 -37.14 -11.74
CA SER A 166 6.68 -36.54 -12.45
C SER A 166 6.60 -35.05 -12.16
N SER A 167 6.59 -34.24 -13.22
CA SER A 167 6.22 -32.82 -13.15
C SER A 167 4.78 -32.65 -12.68
N TYR A 168 4.49 -31.54 -12.01
CA TYR A 168 3.14 -31.20 -11.56
C TYR A 168 2.89 -29.70 -11.72
N THR A 169 1.61 -29.32 -11.77
CA THR A 169 1.16 -27.92 -11.90
C THR A 169 0.44 -27.51 -10.62
N ASN A 170 0.81 -26.35 -10.09
CA ASN A 170 0.12 -25.74 -8.96
C ASN A 170 -0.72 -24.57 -9.46
N GLU A 171 -2.03 -24.66 -9.25
CA GLU A 171 -2.95 -23.56 -9.49
C GLU A 171 -2.82 -22.55 -8.36
N THR A 172 -3.02 -21.27 -8.68
CA THR A 172 -2.78 -20.21 -7.71
C THR A 172 -3.86 -19.14 -7.64
N SER A 173 -4.05 -18.62 -6.42
CA SER A 173 -4.82 -17.40 -6.16
C SER A 173 -3.86 -16.30 -5.71
N SER A 174 -3.93 -15.14 -6.36
CA SER A 174 -3.06 -13.98 -6.08
C SER A 174 -3.83 -12.90 -5.32
N THR A 175 -3.18 -12.29 -4.33
CA THR A 175 -3.63 -11.05 -3.66
C THR A 175 -2.56 -9.98 -3.86
N ASP A 176 -2.98 -8.76 -4.23
CA ASP A 176 -2.06 -7.64 -4.44
C ASP A 176 -2.06 -6.66 -3.28
N GLU A 177 -0.90 -6.06 -3.07
CA GLU A 177 -0.71 -4.96 -2.15
C GLU A 177 0.19 -3.91 -2.82
N VAL A 178 -0.20 -2.64 -2.75
CA VAL A 178 0.61 -1.52 -3.25
C VAL A 178 1.37 -0.91 -2.07
N GLY A 179 2.69 -0.80 -2.17
CA GLY A 179 3.54 -0.45 -1.05
C GLY A 179 3.56 -1.52 0.07
N GLY A 180 4.74 -1.69 0.68
CA GLY A 180 5.05 -2.73 1.66
C GLY A 180 4.06 -2.93 2.82
N SER A 181 4.25 -4.06 3.51
CA SER A 181 3.40 -4.52 4.60
C SER A 181 3.56 -3.67 5.86
N VAL A 182 2.49 -3.62 6.66
CA VAL A 182 2.52 -2.99 7.97
C VAL A 182 2.67 -4.06 9.03
N THR A 183 3.78 -4.04 9.77
CA THR A 183 3.95 -4.89 10.96
C THR A 183 3.56 -4.08 12.20
N VAL A 184 2.37 -4.35 12.73
CA VAL A 184 1.89 -3.70 13.95
C VAL A 184 2.12 -4.63 15.15
N GLY A 185 2.96 -4.20 16.10
CA GLY A 185 3.28 -4.97 17.31
C GLY A 185 2.10 -5.14 18.28
N ALA A 186 2.03 -6.29 18.96
CA ALA A 186 0.93 -6.73 19.81
C ALA A 186 0.83 -6.01 21.18
N GLU A 187 0.55 -4.70 21.18
CA GLU A 187 -0.13 -4.00 22.28
C GLU A 187 -0.96 -2.87 21.66
N LEU A 188 -2.09 -3.22 21.05
CA LEU A 188 -2.87 -2.26 20.25
C LEU A 188 -4.08 -1.72 20.99
N ASN A 189 -4.10 -0.39 21.10
CA ASN A 189 -5.27 0.39 21.43
C ASN A 189 -5.73 1.04 20.11
N PRO A 190 -6.99 0.84 19.66
CA PRO A 190 -7.52 1.35 18.37
C PRO A 190 -7.59 2.89 18.27
N PHE A 191 -6.90 3.64 19.14
CA PHE A 191 -6.92 5.11 19.14
C PHE A 191 -5.54 5.74 19.31
N LYS A 192 -4.49 4.94 19.49
CA LYS A 192 -3.13 5.47 19.63
C LYS A 192 -2.44 5.43 18.27
N LEU A 193 -1.97 6.58 17.80
CA LEU A 193 -1.03 6.63 16.68
C LEU A 193 0.18 5.78 17.03
N VAL A 194 0.33 4.63 16.37
CA VAL A 194 1.45 3.72 16.61
C VAL A 194 2.60 4.11 15.69
N SER A 195 3.78 4.34 16.28
CA SER A 195 5.03 4.36 15.53
C SER A 195 5.35 2.92 15.11
N ALA A 196 5.06 2.58 13.85
CA ALA A 196 5.37 1.29 13.25
C ALA A 196 6.47 1.44 12.20
N GLU A 197 7.26 0.39 12.00
CA GLU A 197 8.09 0.27 10.80
C GLU A 197 7.16 -0.01 9.63
N VAL A 198 6.86 1.04 8.86
CA VAL A 198 6.13 0.93 7.60
C VAL A 198 7.16 1.00 6.49
N THR A 199 7.29 -0.07 5.71
CA THR A 199 8.26 -0.18 4.61
C THR A 199 7.66 0.23 3.26
N ALA A 200 6.56 0.98 3.25
CA ALA A 200 5.82 1.25 2.03
C ALA A 200 6.43 2.42 1.24
N SER A 201 6.95 2.11 0.06
CA SER A 201 7.06 3.06 -1.04
C SER A 201 5.96 2.77 -2.05
N TYR A 202 5.36 3.81 -2.61
CA TYR A 202 4.24 3.66 -3.57
C TYR A 202 4.69 2.94 -4.86
N SER A 203 5.97 3.04 -5.23
CA SER A 203 6.56 2.45 -6.46
C SER A 203 6.69 0.91 -6.47
N HIS A 204 6.44 0.22 -5.36
CA HIS A 204 6.55 -1.23 -5.29
C HIS A 204 5.18 -1.89 -5.14
N THR A 205 4.88 -2.85 -6.02
CA THR A 205 3.74 -3.76 -5.83
C THR A 205 4.22 -5.11 -5.32
N TRP A 206 3.52 -5.62 -4.33
CA TRP A 206 3.71 -6.95 -3.80
C TRP A 206 2.52 -7.82 -4.16
N THR A 207 2.77 -8.98 -4.75
CA THR A 207 1.73 -9.98 -5.01
C THR A 207 2.07 -11.24 -4.24
N SER A 208 1.22 -11.60 -3.29
CA SER A 208 1.33 -12.89 -2.60
C SER A 208 0.48 -13.92 -3.31
N THR A 209 1.04 -15.10 -3.56
CA THR A 209 0.39 -16.16 -4.32
C THR A 209 0.23 -17.42 -3.48
N GLN A 210 -1.01 -17.71 -3.08
CA GLN A 210 -1.36 -18.99 -2.46
C GLN A 210 -1.56 -20.05 -3.55
N SER A 211 -1.09 -21.27 -3.29
CA SER A 211 -1.13 -22.37 -4.26
C SER A 211 -1.91 -23.56 -3.73
N THR A 212 -2.80 -24.12 -4.54
CA THR A 212 -3.39 -25.43 -4.27
C THR A 212 -2.65 -26.48 -5.09
N THR A 213 -2.00 -27.43 -4.40
CA THR A 213 -1.22 -28.49 -5.05
C THR A 213 -2.15 -29.54 -5.65
N SER A 214 -2.10 -29.70 -6.97
CA SER A 214 -2.92 -30.67 -7.68
C SER A 214 -2.26 -32.05 -7.74
N THR A 215 -2.03 -32.74 -6.61
CA THR A 215 -1.92 -34.22 -6.64
C THR A 215 -1.88 -34.89 -5.25
N PHE A 216 -2.89 -35.74 -5.02
CA PHE A 216 -2.80 -36.90 -4.14
C PHE A 216 -1.80 -37.91 -4.74
N GLY A 217 -0.55 -37.96 -4.26
CA GLY A 217 0.33 -39.09 -4.60
C GLY A 217 1.84 -38.95 -4.43
N THR A 218 2.41 -37.76 -4.31
CA THR A 218 3.86 -37.58 -4.16
C THR A 218 4.19 -36.75 -2.92
N ASN A 219 4.77 -37.37 -1.89
CA ASN A 219 5.16 -36.70 -0.65
C ASN A 219 6.66 -36.43 -0.67
N TRP A 220 7.08 -35.19 -0.99
CA TRP A 220 8.50 -34.89 -1.14
C TRP A 220 9.22 -34.43 0.12
N SER A 221 8.50 -34.39 1.25
CA SER A 221 9.12 -34.30 2.57
C SER A 221 10.21 -35.37 2.75
N ASP A 222 9.98 -36.56 2.18
CA ASP A 222 10.77 -37.77 2.38
C ASP A 222 11.70 -38.12 1.19
N THR A 223 11.80 -37.25 0.18
CA THR A 223 12.58 -37.54 -1.03
C THR A 223 14.02 -37.02 -0.92
N ARG A 224 14.94 -37.68 -1.62
CA ARG A 224 16.37 -37.34 -1.70
C ARG A 224 16.76 -37.20 -3.17
N THR A 225 17.58 -36.19 -3.46
CA THR A 225 18.17 -35.94 -4.79
C THR A 225 19.69 -36.03 -4.71
N THR A 226 20.32 -36.37 -5.83
CA THR A 226 21.79 -36.36 -5.99
C THR A 226 22.36 -34.95 -6.12
N ASN A 227 21.53 -33.95 -6.45
CA ASN A 227 21.92 -32.54 -6.56
C ASN A 227 20.94 -31.63 -5.80
N PRO A 228 21.09 -31.47 -4.47
CA PRO A 228 20.16 -30.69 -3.65
C PRO A 228 20.14 -29.19 -3.98
N SER A 229 21.18 -28.67 -4.64
CA SER A 229 21.21 -27.30 -5.15
C SER A 229 20.42 -27.07 -6.44
N GLN A 230 20.04 -28.15 -7.15
CA GLN A 230 19.29 -28.07 -8.40
C GLN A 230 18.28 -29.22 -8.48
N ALA A 231 17.23 -29.12 -7.67
CA ALA A 231 16.24 -30.18 -7.54
C ALA A 231 15.18 -30.13 -8.66
N ALA A 232 14.64 -28.94 -8.94
CA ALA A 232 13.59 -28.75 -9.94
C ALA A 232 13.75 -27.41 -10.66
N ARG A 233 13.21 -27.31 -11.88
CA ARG A 233 13.04 -26.05 -12.60
C ARG A 233 11.58 -25.59 -12.54
N LEU A 234 11.37 -24.28 -12.55
CA LEU A 234 10.06 -23.66 -12.58
C LEU A 234 9.70 -23.15 -13.96
N LYS A 235 8.42 -23.29 -14.31
CA LYS A 235 7.79 -22.59 -15.42
C LYS A 235 6.58 -21.82 -14.88
N LEU A 236 6.68 -20.50 -14.85
CA LEU A 236 5.64 -19.62 -14.32
C LEU A 236 4.66 -19.24 -15.45
N ARG A 237 3.37 -19.08 -15.11
CA ARG A 237 2.36 -18.53 -15.99
C ARG A 237 1.76 -17.28 -15.35
N VAL A 238 2.29 -16.13 -15.77
CA VAL A 238 2.01 -14.82 -15.15
C VAL A 238 1.19 -13.91 -16.07
N PHE A 239 0.68 -12.81 -15.53
CA PHE A 239 0.07 -11.73 -16.28
C PHE A 239 0.36 -10.39 -15.60
N MET A 240 0.38 -9.33 -16.39
CA MET A 240 0.51 -7.96 -15.91
C MET A 240 -0.88 -7.37 -15.69
N LYS A 241 -1.00 -6.49 -14.71
CA LYS A 241 -2.20 -5.65 -14.53
C LYS A 241 -1.82 -4.29 -13.99
N ASN A 242 -2.67 -3.31 -14.27
CA ASN A 242 -2.58 -2.00 -13.67
C ASN A 242 -3.64 -1.86 -12.57
N LEU A 243 -3.17 -1.56 -11.36
CA LEU A 243 -3.97 -1.32 -10.17
C LEU A 243 -4.16 0.18 -9.88
N GLY A 244 -3.48 1.04 -10.64
CA GLY A 244 -3.51 2.48 -10.49
C GLY A 244 -4.58 3.15 -11.35
N SER A 245 -4.55 4.48 -11.34
CA SER A 245 -5.56 5.37 -11.92
C SER A 245 -5.20 5.92 -13.30
N ALA A 246 -3.92 5.83 -13.72
CA ALA A 246 -3.48 6.30 -15.03
C ALA A 246 -3.07 5.18 -16.00
N THR A 247 -3.28 5.42 -17.30
CA THR A 247 -2.88 4.48 -18.37
C THR A 247 -1.36 4.45 -18.53
N ALA A 248 -0.79 3.25 -18.68
CA ALA A 248 0.62 3.07 -18.99
C ALA A 248 0.81 2.45 -20.38
N LEU A 249 1.77 2.96 -21.15
CA LEU A 249 2.18 2.43 -22.44
C LEU A 249 3.51 1.70 -22.35
N ASP A 250 3.75 0.77 -23.28
CA ASP A 250 5.02 0.04 -23.46
C ASP A 250 5.56 -0.55 -22.14
N VAL A 251 4.68 -1.14 -21.34
CA VAL A 251 4.96 -1.54 -19.96
C VAL A 251 5.86 -2.77 -19.92
N VAL A 252 7.02 -2.61 -19.28
CA VAL A 252 8.02 -3.66 -19.03
C VAL A 252 8.38 -3.68 -17.55
N PRO A 253 7.75 -4.56 -16.74
CA PRO A 253 8.05 -4.68 -15.32
C PRO A 253 9.26 -5.59 -15.09
N THR A 254 10.07 -5.25 -14.09
CA THR A 254 11.08 -6.14 -13.50
C THR A 254 10.61 -6.53 -12.09
N PHE A 255 10.59 -7.83 -11.81
CA PHE A 255 10.13 -8.36 -10.53
C PHE A 255 10.98 -9.51 -10.00
N ASN A 256 10.95 -9.68 -8.69
CA ASN A 256 11.56 -10.81 -7.99
C ASN A 256 10.51 -11.88 -7.73
N LEU A 257 10.84 -13.14 -8.04
CA LEU A 257 10.17 -14.31 -7.48
C LEU A 257 10.79 -14.60 -6.12
N VAL A 258 9.96 -14.62 -5.07
CA VAL A 258 10.41 -14.83 -3.69
C VAL A 258 9.70 -16.01 -3.04
N LEU A 259 10.36 -16.61 -2.05
CA LEU A 259 9.78 -17.61 -1.14
C LEU A 259 10.12 -17.20 0.28
N GLY A 260 9.12 -16.73 1.03
CA GLY A 260 9.37 -15.95 2.24
C GLY A 260 10.18 -14.69 1.91
N GLU A 261 11.28 -14.46 2.63
CA GLU A 261 12.19 -13.32 2.41
C GLU A 261 13.28 -13.60 1.36
N LYS A 262 13.34 -14.81 0.81
CA LYS A 262 14.41 -15.23 -0.10
C LYS A 262 14.02 -15.00 -1.56
N THR A 263 14.82 -14.23 -2.29
CA THR A 263 14.72 -14.13 -3.75
C THR A 263 15.24 -15.40 -4.42
N ILE A 264 14.38 -16.02 -5.23
CA ILE A 264 14.70 -17.18 -6.09
C ILE A 264 15.26 -16.70 -7.43
N ALA A 265 14.60 -15.74 -8.06
CA ALA A 265 14.98 -15.22 -9.37
C ALA A 265 14.51 -13.77 -9.56
N THR A 266 15.23 -13.02 -10.39
CA THR A 266 14.83 -11.69 -10.89
C THR A 266 14.48 -11.80 -12.37
N ILE A 267 13.32 -11.28 -12.75
CA ILE A 267 12.65 -11.56 -14.01
C ILE A 267 12.12 -10.25 -14.61
N THR A 268 12.37 -10.07 -15.90
CA THR A 268 11.85 -9.03 -16.77
C THR A 268 11.23 -9.76 -17.96
N PRO A 269 9.89 -9.75 -18.11
CA PRO A 269 9.23 -10.44 -19.21
C PRO A 269 9.74 -9.94 -20.56
N ASN A 270 9.91 -10.85 -21.51
CA ASN A 270 10.33 -10.53 -22.88
C ASN A 270 9.21 -9.92 -23.73
N GLN A 271 8.01 -9.77 -23.19
CA GLN A 271 6.85 -9.17 -23.83
C GLN A 271 6.48 -7.90 -23.08
N ALA A 272 6.45 -6.78 -23.79
CA ALA A 272 5.89 -5.54 -23.29
C ALA A 272 4.37 -5.54 -23.45
N ALA A 273 3.64 -4.96 -22.50
CA ALA A 273 2.25 -4.62 -22.71
C ALA A 273 2.19 -3.23 -23.37
N ASN A 274 1.79 -3.18 -24.64
CA ASN A 274 1.71 -1.90 -25.37
C ASN A 274 0.83 -0.86 -24.66
N ARG A 275 -0.18 -1.31 -23.91
CA ARG A 275 -1.11 -0.47 -23.16
C ARG A 275 -1.73 -1.25 -22.01
N LEU A 276 -1.74 -0.65 -20.83
CA LEU A 276 -2.50 -1.10 -19.67
C LEU A 276 -3.37 0.04 -19.14
N GLU A 277 -4.68 -0.13 -19.27
CA GLU A 277 -5.65 0.85 -18.78
C GLU A 277 -5.75 0.83 -17.25
N PRO A 278 -6.24 1.91 -16.63
CA PRO A 278 -6.50 1.98 -15.19
C PRO A 278 -7.33 0.82 -14.64
N LYS A 279 -7.24 0.62 -13.32
CA LYS A 279 -7.98 -0.41 -12.60
C LYS A 279 -9.47 -0.35 -12.93
N GLY A 280 -10.10 -1.52 -13.08
CA GLY A 280 -11.54 -1.62 -13.36
C GLY A 280 -11.95 -1.37 -14.81
N LEU A 281 -11.07 -0.82 -15.66
CA LEU A 281 -11.35 -0.62 -17.08
C LEU A 281 -10.99 -1.84 -17.94
N PRO A 282 -11.60 -1.99 -19.14
CA PRO A 282 -11.17 -2.98 -20.12
C PRO A 282 -9.69 -2.80 -20.46
N ASN A 283 -8.96 -3.89 -20.70
CA ASN A 283 -7.51 -3.88 -21.00
C ASN A 283 -6.62 -3.38 -19.85
N SER A 284 -7.09 -3.41 -18.60
CA SER A 284 -6.25 -3.25 -17.40
C SER A 284 -5.33 -4.45 -17.11
N ARG A 285 -5.39 -5.49 -17.96
CA ARG A 285 -4.64 -6.74 -17.85
C ARG A 285 -3.97 -7.11 -19.17
N TYR A 286 -2.73 -7.58 -19.12
CA TYR A 286 -1.99 -8.11 -20.26
C TYR A 286 -1.38 -9.50 -20.00
N PRO A 287 -1.54 -10.46 -20.92
CA PRO A 287 -2.46 -10.42 -22.06
C PRO A 287 -3.92 -10.29 -21.58
N ALA A 288 -4.80 -9.75 -22.42
CA ALA A 288 -6.23 -9.61 -22.07
C ALA A 288 -6.86 -10.97 -21.66
N SER A 289 -6.40 -12.06 -22.28
CA SER A 289 -6.73 -13.44 -21.92
C SER A 289 -5.48 -14.33 -21.95
N GLY A 290 -5.37 -15.28 -21.03
CA GLY A 290 -4.21 -16.16 -20.94
C GLY A 290 -3.07 -15.54 -20.13
N THR A 291 -1.83 -15.97 -20.41
CA THR A 291 -0.66 -15.73 -19.56
C THR A 291 0.62 -15.61 -20.39
N ILE A 292 1.64 -15.00 -19.81
CA ILE A 292 3.03 -15.01 -20.26
C ILE A 292 3.73 -16.19 -19.58
N ALA A 293 4.32 -17.08 -20.38
CA ALA A 293 5.11 -18.19 -19.87
C ALA A 293 6.56 -17.75 -19.63
N ILE A 294 7.07 -18.00 -18.42
CA ILE A 294 8.43 -17.63 -18.00
C ILE A 294 9.15 -18.87 -17.49
N GLU A 295 10.23 -19.25 -18.16
CA GLU A 295 11.07 -20.41 -17.80
C GLU A 295 12.47 -19.99 -17.34
N LYS A 296 12.82 -18.70 -17.54
CA LYS A 296 14.17 -18.18 -17.39
C LYS A 296 14.21 -16.83 -16.68
N ASP A 297 15.31 -16.58 -16.00
CA ASP A 297 15.63 -15.31 -15.37
C ASP A 297 16.23 -14.29 -16.36
N ASN A 298 16.56 -13.11 -15.85
CA ASN A 298 17.18 -12.02 -16.63
C ASN A 298 18.58 -12.35 -17.18
N GLN A 299 19.23 -13.35 -16.63
CA GLN A 299 20.53 -13.84 -17.10
C GLN A 299 20.38 -15.00 -18.09
N ASN A 300 19.15 -15.31 -18.52
CA ASN A 300 18.81 -16.40 -19.43
C ASN A 300 19.12 -17.80 -18.85
N ASN A 301 19.21 -17.92 -17.53
CA ASN A 301 19.31 -19.19 -16.81
C ASN A 301 17.91 -19.73 -16.52
N ASP A 302 17.78 -21.06 -16.43
CA ASP A 302 16.55 -21.68 -15.95
C ASP A 302 16.27 -21.26 -14.49
N ILE A 303 15.00 -21.07 -14.14
CA ILE A 303 14.60 -20.76 -12.76
C ILE A 303 14.67 -22.05 -11.93
N ILE A 304 15.70 -22.19 -11.10
CA ILE A 304 16.00 -23.42 -10.37
C ILE A 304 15.58 -23.32 -8.89
N LEU A 305 14.98 -24.39 -8.39
CA LEU A 305 14.71 -24.63 -6.98
C LEU A 305 15.74 -25.59 -6.38
N THR A 306 16.23 -25.25 -5.21
CA THR A 306 16.89 -26.18 -4.29
C THR A 306 15.88 -27.17 -3.71
N MET A 307 16.39 -28.25 -3.10
CA MET A 307 15.53 -29.24 -2.45
C MET A 307 14.75 -28.65 -1.27
N GLU A 308 15.31 -27.68 -0.55
CA GLU A 308 14.64 -27.04 0.59
C GLU A 308 13.47 -26.17 0.13
N GLU A 309 13.66 -25.38 -0.92
CA GLU A 309 12.59 -24.55 -1.51
C GLU A 309 11.49 -25.42 -2.11
N LEU A 310 11.86 -26.51 -2.80
CA LEU A 310 10.90 -27.48 -3.32
C LEU A 310 10.03 -28.08 -2.21
N LYS A 311 10.63 -28.45 -1.07
CA LYS A 311 9.89 -28.96 0.09
C LYS A 311 8.99 -27.89 0.70
N ALA A 312 9.49 -26.66 0.84
CA ALA A 312 8.71 -25.55 1.39
C ALA A 312 7.46 -25.28 0.55
N ILE A 313 7.59 -25.19 -0.78
CA ILE A 313 6.46 -25.00 -1.70
C ILE A 313 5.41 -26.11 -1.53
N GLN A 314 5.85 -27.37 -1.37
CA GLN A 314 4.91 -28.48 -1.16
C GLN A 314 4.23 -28.50 0.20
N MET A 315 4.92 -28.00 1.23
CA MET A 315 4.33 -27.80 2.55
C MET A 315 3.36 -26.60 2.58
N GLY A 316 3.14 -25.93 1.43
CA GLY A 316 2.19 -24.84 1.30
C GLY A 316 2.81 -23.44 1.43
N ALA A 317 4.14 -23.33 1.46
CA ALA A 317 4.77 -22.01 1.49
C ALA A 317 4.45 -21.24 0.19
N PRO A 318 3.86 -20.03 0.29
CA PRO A 318 3.44 -19.27 -0.88
C PRO A 318 4.64 -18.69 -1.62
N LEU A 319 4.50 -18.56 -2.93
CA LEU A 319 5.43 -17.79 -3.74
C LEU A 319 4.97 -16.33 -3.75
N GLY A 320 5.91 -15.40 -3.60
CA GLY A 320 5.66 -13.98 -3.76
C GLY A 320 6.24 -13.47 -5.08
N LEU A 321 5.60 -12.44 -5.63
CA LEU A 321 6.10 -11.66 -6.75
C LEU A 321 6.23 -10.21 -6.31
N VAL A 322 7.42 -9.63 -6.46
CA VAL A 322 7.71 -8.28 -5.97
C VAL A 322 8.20 -7.44 -7.12
N VAL A 323 7.41 -6.47 -7.58
CA VAL A 323 7.82 -5.56 -8.66
C VAL A 323 8.81 -4.55 -8.12
N THR A 324 10.02 -4.56 -8.67
CA THR A 324 11.12 -3.70 -8.24
C THR A 324 11.31 -2.48 -9.12
N GLN A 325 10.92 -2.58 -10.40
CA GLN A 325 11.02 -1.50 -11.37
C GLN A 325 9.95 -1.69 -12.44
N VAL A 326 9.47 -0.58 -13.00
CA VAL A 326 8.57 -0.57 -14.14
C VAL A 326 9.09 0.45 -15.14
N ASP A 327 9.42 -0.02 -16.34
CA ASP A 327 9.64 0.88 -17.47
C ASP A 327 8.30 1.05 -18.19
N ALA A 328 7.81 2.28 -18.31
CA ALA A 328 6.54 2.58 -18.96
C ALA A 328 6.48 4.04 -19.41
N ASN A 329 5.72 4.29 -20.48
CA ASN A 329 5.46 5.62 -21.02
C ASN A 329 4.08 6.14 -20.59
N VAL A 330 3.97 7.46 -20.52
CA VAL A 330 2.74 8.19 -20.19
C VAL A 330 1.80 8.28 -21.40
N VAL A 331 0.49 8.29 -21.14
CA VAL A 331 -0.50 8.79 -22.11
C VAL A 331 -0.84 10.23 -21.79
N ARG A 332 -0.49 11.17 -22.67
CA ARG A 332 -0.86 12.59 -22.54
C ARG A 332 -1.26 13.19 -23.87
N TRP A 333 -2.02 14.27 -23.84
CA TRP A 333 -2.36 15.02 -25.03
C TRP A 333 -1.14 15.76 -25.59
N ASN A 334 -0.91 15.60 -26.89
CA ASN A 334 0.09 16.35 -27.62
C ASN A 334 -0.59 17.39 -28.52
N PRO A 335 -0.47 18.69 -28.22
CA PRO A 335 -1.12 19.74 -29.00
C PRO A 335 -0.54 19.90 -30.41
N ASP A 336 0.73 19.55 -30.64
CA ASP A 336 1.38 19.67 -31.94
C ASP A 336 0.84 18.64 -32.94
N THR A 337 0.57 17.43 -32.47
CA THR A 337 0.06 16.32 -33.30
C THR A 337 -1.46 16.14 -33.18
N GLN A 338 -2.11 16.80 -32.23
CA GLN A 338 -3.52 16.63 -31.89
C GLN A 338 -3.88 15.16 -31.59
N SER A 339 -2.99 14.47 -30.89
CA SER A 339 -3.11 13.04 -30.55
C SER A 339 -2.67 12.76 -29.13
N TYR A 340 -3.07 11.61 -28.60
CA TYR A 340 -2.60 11.11 -27.31
C TYR A 340 -1.40 10.21 -27.52
N ASP A 341 -0.21 10.81 -27.57
CA ASP A 341 1.06 10.09 -27.74
C ASP A 341 2.12 10.77 -26.87
N ALA A 342 2.77 10.02 -25.98
CA ALA A 342 3.93 10.52 -25.24
C ALA A 342 5.03 9.46 -25.20
N GLU A 343 6.19 9.80 -25.78
CA GLU A 343 7.46 9.09 -25.57
C GLU A 343 8.16 9.64 -24.30
N VAL A 344 7.39 9.87 -23.23
CA VAL A 344 7.90 10.35 -21.94
C VAL A 344 7.67 9.28 -20.89
N GLU A 345 8.73 8.92 -20.19
CA GLU A 345 8.70 7.89 -19.17
C GLU A 345 7.97 8.37 -17.90
N TRP A 346 7.19 7.48 -17.27
CA TRP A 346 6.54 7.73 -15.98
C TRP A 346 7.54 8.12 -14.88
N SER A 347 8.77 7.60 -14.96
CA SER A 347 9.86 7.88 -14.02
C SER A 347 10.15 9.38 -13.83
N SER A 348 9.86 10.21 -14.84
CA SER A 348 10.05 11.67 -14.77
C SER A 348 9.01 12.37 -13.90
N PHE A 349 7.81 11.79 -13.79
CA PHE A 349 6.70 12.35 -13.01
C PHE A 349 6.69 11.78 -11.58
N GLU A 350 7.09 10.51 -11.40
CA GLU A 350 7.22 9.93 -10.06
C GLU A 350 8.15 10.74 -9.15
N SER A 351 9.24 11.31 -9.71
CA SER A 351 10.15 12.18 -8.96
C SER A 351 9.56 13.55 -8.59
N GLU A 352 8.48 13.97 -9.25
CA GLU A 352 7.78 15.23 -8.99
C GLU A 352 6.59 15.07 -8.04
N ILE A 353 5.92 13.90 -8.07
CA ILE A 353 4.80 13.55 -7.19
C ILE A 353 5.28 13.28 -5.75
N ASP A 354 6.20 12.32 -5.59
CA ASP A 354 6.63 11.83 -4.27
C ASP A 354 7.06 12.92 -3.26
N PRO A 355 7.75 14.02 -3.63
CA PRO A 355 8.18 15.03 -2.66
C PRO A 355 7.08 15.98 -2.16
N VAL A 356 5.92 16.06 -2.82
CA VAL A 356 4.87 17.08 -2.52
C VAL A 356 3.59 16.51 -1.90
N VAL A 357 3.48 15.18 -1.84
CA VAL A 357 2.25 14.48 -1.41
C VAL A 357 2.33 13.86 -0.01
N VAL A 358 1.15 13.57 0.55
CA VAL A 358 0.94 12.56 1.60
C VAL A 358 0.50 11.26 0.93
N ASN A 359 1.14 10.16 1.29
CA ASN A 359 0.74 8.83 0.84
C ASN A 359 -0.28 8.24 1.82
N VAL A 360 -1.51 8.01 1.38
CA VAL A 360 -2.57 7.40 2.19
C VAL A 360 -2.82 5.98 1.70
N LYS A 361 -2.55 5.00 2.57
CA LYS A 361 -2.94 3.59 2.39
C LYS A 361 -4.15 3.31 3.29
N ALA A 362 -5.28 2.99 2.70
CA ALA A 362 -6.50 2.73 3.43
C ALA A 362 -7.04 1.33 3.16
N ASN A 363 -7.39 0.61 4.21
CA ASN A 363 -8.20 -0.60 4.11
C ASN A 363 -9.54 -0.33 4.79
N LEU A 364 -10.63 -0.34 4.03
CA LEU A 364 -11.96 -0.03 4.55
C LEU A 364 -12.70 -1.28 5.05
N GLY A 365 -11.97 -2.36 5.27
CA GLY A 365 -12.47 -3.60 5.84
C GLY A 365 -13.09 -4.57 4.83
N ASP A 366 -12.90 -4.30 3.55
CA ASP A 366 -13.09 -5.22 2.44
C ASP A 366 -11.73 -5.82 2.02
N ASP A 367 -11.75 -6.63 0.95
CA ASP A 367 -10.53 -7.20 0.35
C ASP A 367 -9.76 -6.15 -0.47
N GLU A 368 -10.23 -4.90 -0.53
CA GLU A 368 -9.63 -3.83 -1.30
C GLU A 368 -8.72 -2.96 -0.42
N ILE A 369 -7.55 -2.64 -0.95
CA ILE A 369 -6.64 -1.68 -0.34
C ILE A 369 -6.56 -0.49 -1.29
N TYR A 370 -6.89 0.69 -0.77
CA TYR A 370 -6.86 1.96 -1.47
C TYR A 370 -5.53 2.65 -1.23
N HIS A 371 -4.99 3.28 -2.27
CA HIS A 371 -3.69 3.93 -2.25
C HIS A 371 -3.76 5.26 -2.99
N TYR A 372 -3.73 6.35 -2.24
CA TYR A 372 -3.82 7.70 -2.77
C TYR A 372 -2.59 8.51 -2.42
N GLN A 373 -2.24 9.46 -3.30
CA GLN A 373 -1.19 10.44 -3.08
C GLN A 373 -1.84 11.81 -3.18
N VAL A 374 -1.92 12.53 -2.06
CA VAL A 374 -2.62 13.82 -2.00
C VAL A 374 -1.63 14.95 -1.79
N TYR A 375 -1.61 15.93 -2.69
CA TYR A 375 -0.78 17.14 -2.57
C TYR A 375 -1.10 17.90 -1.29
N VAL A 376 -0.06 18.36 -0.58
CA VAL A 376 -0.23 19.19 0.62
C VAL A 376 0.66 20.44 0.63
N GLY A 377 1.61 20.56 -0.31
CA GLY A 377 2.41 21.76 -0.45
C GLY A 377 3.83 21.56 -0.95
N THR A 378 4.41 22.66 -1.42
CA THR A 378 5.83 22.89 -1.69
C THR A 378 6.47 23.76 -0.61
N ASP A 379 7.69 24.27 -0.87
CA ASP A 379 8.33 25.28 -0.01
C ASP A 379 7.76 26.68 -0.21
N TYR A 380 7.12 26.93 -1.36
CA TYR A 380 6.62 28.26 -1.77
C TYR A 380 5.09 28.37 -1.76
N TYR A 381 4.39 27.25 -1.76
CA TYR A 381 2.95 27.20 -1.56
C TYR A 381 2.52 26.03 -0.66
N THR A 382 1.53 26.23 0.20
CA THR A 382 0.90 25.17 0.99
C THR A 382 -0.56 25.46 1.17
N LEU A 383 -1.34 24.39 1.33
CA LEU A 383 -2.76 24.47 1.60
C LEU A 383 -3.07 24.45 3.10
N ASP A 384 -2.06 24.25 3.96
CA ASP A 384 -2.19 24.05 5.42
C ASP A 384 -3.19 22.94 5.78
N TYR A 385 -3.24 21.89 4.97
CA TYR A 385 -4.19 20.79 5.11
C TYR A 385 -4.00 20.01 6.41
N THR A 386 -5.14 19.70 7.03
CA THR A 386 -5.27 18.72 8.08
C THR A 386 -5.49 17.32 7.49
N PHE A 387 -5.45 16.29 8.33
CA PHE A 387 -5.77 14.93 7.88
C PHE A 387 -7.21 14.83 7.38
N SER A 388 -8.15 15.60 7.94
CA SER A 388 -9.52 15.68 7.45
C SER A 388 -9.59 16.19 6.02
N ASP A 389 -8.82 17.24 5.71
CA ASP A 389 -8.80 17.85 4.38
C ASP A 389 -8.25 16.85 3.36
N VAL A 390 -7.13 16.21 3.68
CA VAL A 390 -6.54 15.14 2.85
C VAL A 390 -7.55 14.02 2.57
N LEU A 391 -8.27 13.53 3.59
CA LEU A 391 -9.25 12.47 3.41
C LEU A 391 -10.46 12.90 2.58
N SER A 392 -10.85 14.17 2.64
CA SER A 392 -12.02 14.68 1.91
C SER A 392 -11.84 14.70 0.39
N HIS A 393 -10.60 14.68 -0.11
CA HIS A 393 -10.30 14.55 -1.53
C HIS A 393 -10.44 13.11 -2.04
N ILE A 394 -10.35 12.11 -1.16
CA ILE A 394 -10.23 10.70 -1.56
C ILE A 394 -11.35 9.81 -1.02
N PHE A 395 -12.10 10.26 -0.02
CA PHE A 395 -13.21 9.54 0.59
C PHE A 395 -14.39 10.48 0.91
N ASP A 396 -15.59 9.92 1.05
CA ASP A 396 -16.75 10.67 1.53
C ASP A 396 -16.67 10.90 3.05
N VAL A 397 -16.21 12.08 3.45
CA VAL A 397 -16.09 12.48 4.86
C VAL A 397 -17.30 13.32 5.24
N THR A 398 -18.18 12.79 6.09
CA THR A 398 -19.41 13.47 6.53
C THR A 398 -19.51 13.59 8.03
N GLU A 399 -20.16 14.66 8.51
CA GLU A 399 -20.49 14.83 9.92
C GLU A 399 -22.01 14.78 10.11
N THR A 400 -22.49 13.79 10.88
CA THR A 400 -23.91 13.63 11.20
C THR A 400 -24.08 13.48 12.71
N GLY A 401 -24.79 14.42 13.33
CA GLY A 401 -25.10 14.35 14.77
C GLY A 401 -23.88 14.46 15.69
N GLY A 402 -22.80 15.13 15.24
CA GLY A 402 -21.53 15.26 15.98
C GLY A 402 -20.65 14.01 15.89
N GLN A 403 -20.96 13.10 14.96
CA GLN A 403 -20.14 11.93 14.63
C GLN A 403 -19.61 12.08 13.21
N THR A 404 -18.34 11.76 13.01
CA THR A 404 -17.71 11.75 11.69
C THR A 404 -17.84 10.36 11.09
N TYR A 405 -18.12 10.31 9.80
CA TYR A 405 -18.15 9.10 9.00
C TYR A 405 -17.19 9.26 7.82
N ILE A 406 -16.42 8.21 7.52
CA ILE A 406 -15.56 8.12 6.33
C ILE A 406 -16.10 6.95 5.51
N ASP A 407 -16.61 7.21 4.31
CA ASP A 407 -17.31 6.24 3.46
C ASP A 407 -18.37 5.44 4.24
N ASN A 408 -19.25 6.17 4.92
CA ASN A 408 -20.33 5.63 5.77
C ASN A 408 -19.88 4.80 6.98
N ARG A 409 -18.61 4.85 7.37
CA ARG A 409 -18.08 4.15 8.55
C ARG A 409 -17.78 5.14 9.66
N LEU A 410 -18.29 4.86 10.85
CA LEU A 410 -18.08 5.71 12.02
C LEU A 410 -16.58 5.86 12.31
N TYR A 411 -16.12 7.08 12.51
CA TYR A 411 -14.76 7.45 12.88
C TYR A 411 -14.79 8.32 14.15
N PRO A 412 -13.80 8.22 15.07
CA PRO A 412 -12.62 7.37 15.02
C PRO A 412 -12.83 5.94 15.53
N ASP A 413 -14.00 5.66 16.11
CA ASP A 413 -14.28 4.40 16.81
C ASP A 413 -13.95 3.17 15.95
N ASP A 414 -13.09 2.30 16.49
CA ASP A 414 -12.61 1.05 15.90
C ASP A 414 -11.59 1.17 14.72
N TRP A 415 -11.14 2.36 14.32
CA TRP A 415 -10.12 2.51 13.27
C TRP A 415 -8.69 2.36 13.77
N TYR A 416 -7.83 1.65 13.04
CA TYR A 416 -6.39 1.66 13.28
C TYR A 416 -5.71 2.66 12.36
N VAL A 417 -4.91 3.58 12.93
CA VAL A 417 -4.10 4.51 12.14
C VAL A 417 -2.65 4.46 12.60
N SER A 418 -1.73 4.37 11.65
CA SER A 418 -0.30 4.32 11.90
C SER A 418 0.47 5.17 10.89
N THR A 419 1.65 5.62 11.30
CA THR A 419 2.56 6.38 10.43
C THR A 419 4.01 6.14 10.87
N PRO A 420 4.96 6.05 9.93
CA PRO A 420 6.38 6.15 10.22
C PRO A 420 6.83 7.62 10.37
N SER A 421 5.97 8.60 10.07
CA SER A 421 6.36 10.02 10.00
C SER A 421 6.60 10.64 11.38
N ALA A 422 7.85 10.98 11.65
CA ALA A 422 8.23 11.71 12.85
C ALA A 422 7.54 13.09 12.93
N ALA A 423 7.29 13.76 11.79
CA ALA A 423 6.62 15.05 11.76
C ALA A 423 5.17 14.95 12.26
N VAL A 424 4.41 13.96 11.75
CA VAL A 424 3.03 13.71 12.18
C VAL A 424 2.97 13.26 13.65
N ILE A 425 3.89 12.38 14.08
CA ILE A 425 3.98 11.95 15.48
C ILE A 425 4.27 13.13 16.41
N ASN A 426 5.18 14.03 16.02
CA ASN A 426 5.49 15.22 16.80
C ASN A 426 4.31 16.19 16.88
N GLU A 427 3.57 16.37 15.79
CA GLU A 427 2.34 17.17 15.77
C GLU A 427 1.29 16.58 16.73
N TRP A 428 1.04 15.28 16.64
CA TRP A 428 0.13 14.56 17.55
C TRP A 428 0.52 14.71 19.02
N ASN A 429 1.81 14.56 19.34
CA ASN A 429 2.31 14.77 20.69
C ASN A 429 2.15 16.23 21.16
N THR A 430 2.38 17.20 20.27
CA THR A 430 2.26 18.64 20.56
C THR A 430 0.82 19.03 20.85
N GLN A 431 -0.14 18.43 20.14
CA GLN A 431 -1.58 18.60 20.40
C GLN A 431 -2.09 17.83 21.64
N GLY A 432 -1.21 17.15 22.38
CA GLY A 432 -1.58 16.42 23.60
C GLY A 432 -2.22 15.05 23.33
N GLN A 433 -1.90 14.44 22.19
CA GLN A 433 -2.38 13.12 21.77
C GLN A 433 -3.92 13.06 21.68
N PRO A 434 -4.53 13.86 20.80
CA PRO A 434 -5.97 13.85 20.62
C PRO A 434 -6.48 12.44 20.26
N GLY A 435 -7.69 12.12 20.71
CA GLY A 435 -8.35 10.83 20.47
C GLY A 435 -8.90 10.66 19.05
N ASN A 436 -8.77 11.68 18.20
CA ASN A 436 -9.01 11.62 16.77
C ASN A 436 -7.84 12.32 16.06
N LEU A 437 -7.59 11.94 14.80
CA LEU A 437 -6.43 12.43 14.04
C LEU A 437 -6.80 13.43 12.95
N LEU A 438 -8.09 13.72 12.76
CA LEU A 438 -8.59 14.56 11.66
C LEU A 438 -8.03 15.99 11.72
N GLY A 439 -7.81 16.53 12.91
CA GLY A 439 -7.25 17.88 13.09
C GLY A 439 -5.72 17.96 13.07
N LEU A 440 -5.01 16.87 12.77
CA LEU A 440 -3.56 16.91 12.67
C LEU A 440 -3.14 17.57 11.36
N SER A 441 -2.20 18.51 11.44
CA SER A 441 -1.56 19.10 10.26
C SER A 441 -0.81 18.02 9.47
N MET A 442 -0.98 18.02 8.15
CA MET A 442 -0.33 17.08 7.25
C MET A 442 0.91 17.70 6.61
N PHE A 443 1.90 16.84 6.31
CA PHE A 443 3.18 17.27 5.77
C PHE A 443 3.52 16.45 4.53
N ARG A 444 4.14 17.08 3.53
CA ARG A 444 4.62 16.38 2.32
C ARG A 444 5.66 15.32 2.67
N ASN A 445 5.81 14.32 1.80
CA ASN A 445 6.67 13.16 2.00
C ASN A 445 6.37 12.43 3.34
N THR A 446 5.09 12.30 3.66
CA THR A 446 4.64 11.49 4.79
C THR A 446 3.75 10.37 4.32
N GLN A 447 3.59 9.38 5.19
CA GLN A 447 2.77 8.22 4.93
C GLN A 447 1.77 8.02 6.07
N MET A 448 0.52 7.81 5.71
CA MET A 448 -0.55 7.43 6.61
C MET A 448 -1.07 6.06 6.21
N VAL A 449 -1.20 5.16 7.17
CA VAL A 449 -1.94 3.91 6.98
C VAL A 449 -3.14 3.93 7.88
N MET A 450 -4.33 3.72 7.33
CA MET A 450 -5.58 3.64 8.08
C MET A 450 -6.34 2.37 7.73
N MET A 451 -6.98 1.77 8.73
CA MET A 451 -7.71 0.53 8.59
C MET A 451 -9.01 0.62 9.38
N SER A 452 -10.16 0.48 8.72
CA SER A 452 -11.47 0.37 9.36
C SER A 452 -11.89 -1.08 9.44
N PRO A 453 -12.27 -1.62 10.61
CA PRO A 453 -12.82 -2.96 10.69
C PRO A 453 -14.03 -3.00 9.77
N GLY A 454 -14.04 -3.97 8.87
CA GLY A 454 -15.14 -4.11 7.92
C GLY A 454 -16.45 -4.34 8.64
N ASN A 455 -17.55 -4.36 7.89
CA ASN A 455 -18.86 -4.73 8.43
C ASN A 455 -18.87 -6.16 9.03
N SER A 456 -17.87 -6.98 8.72
CA SER A 456 -17.61 -8.29 9.31
C SER A 456 -16.10 -8.58 9.23
N PRO A 457 -15.28 -8.17 10.21
CA PRO A 457 -13.84 -8.45 10.17
C PRO A 457 -13.65 -9.98 10.28
N ILE A 458 -13.09 -10.58 9.24
CA ILE A 458 -12.84 -12.03 9.19
C ILE A 458 -11.33 -12.25 9.37
N ALA A 459 -10.94 -12.99 10.41
CA ALA A 459 -9.59 -13.53 10.50
C ALA A 459 -9.48 -14.72 9.52
N ASN A 460 -8.32 -14.87 8.88
CA ASN A 460 -8.08 -16.05 8.06
C ASN A 460 -7.77 -17.24 8.96
N VAL A 461 -8.51 -18.34 8.81
CA VAL A 461 -8.29 -19.57 9.58
C VAL A 461 -7.83 -20.67 8.64
N ASP A 462 -6.55 -21.01 8.73
CA ASP A 462 -5.92 -22.01 7.86
C ASP A 462 -6.05 -23.42 8.44
N LEU A 463 -6.19 -23.53 9.77
CA LEU A 463 -6.28 -24.80 10.47
C LEU A 463 -7.17 -24.67 11.70
N ALA A 464 -8.09 -25.62 11.88
CA ALA A 464 -8.81 -25.82 13.13
C ALA A 464 -8.92 -27.33 13.39
N THR A 465 -8.26 -27.82 14.44
CA THR A 465 -8.20 -29.26 14.75
C THR A 465 -8.10 -29.53 16.24
N PHE A 466 -8.30 -30.77 16.65
CA PHE A 466 -8.00 -31.23 18.00
C PHE A 466 -6.57 -31.75 18.11
N SER A 467 -5.99 -31.67 19.31
CA SER A 467 -4.80 -32.45 19.64
C SER A 467 -5.08 -33.95 19.50
N PRO A 468 -4.06 -34.79 19.26
CA PRO A 468 -4.25 -36.24 19.12
C PRO A 468 -4.90 -36.91 20.34
N ASP A 469 -4.78 -36.31 21.53
CA ASP A 469 -5.41 -36.77 22.77
C ASP A 469 -6.79 -36.14 23.04
N PHE A 470 -7.30 -35.32 22.12
CA PHE A 470 -8.58 -34.60 22.17
C PHE A 470 -8.76 -33.68 23.38
N LYS A 471 -7.67 -33.31 24.05
CA LYS A 471 -7.70 -32.41 25.20
C LYS A 471 -7.55 -30.95 24.84
N HIS A 472 -7.01 -30.67 23.65
CA HIS A 472 -6.80 -29.31 23.18
C HIS A 472 -7.36 -29.10 21.79
N VAL A 473 -7.62 -27.85 21.45
CA VAL A 473 -7.94 -27.35 20.11
C VAL A 473 -6.75 -26.54 19.65
N TYR A 474 -6.31 -26.77 18.43
CA TYR A 474 -5.34 -25.94 17.75
C TYR A 474 -6.04 -25.19 16.62
N VAL A 475 -5.93 -23.87 16.65
CA VAL A 475 -6.42 -23.00 15.58
C VAL A 475 -5.25 -22.19 15.06
N SER A 476 -4.91 -22.34 13.78
CA SER A 476 -4.01 -21.41 13.10
C SER A 476 -4.87 -20.32 12.51
N ALA A 477 -4.79 -19.12 13.09
CA ALA A 477 -5.51 -17.95 12.61
C ALA A 477 -4.53 -16.83 12.34
N PHE A 478 -4.56 -16.27 11.14
CA PHE A 478 -3.74 -15.14 10.77
C PHE A 478 -4.60 -13.88 10.73
N PRO A 479 -4.09 -12.74 11.21
CA PRO A 479 -4.75 -11.48 10.93
C PRO A 479 -5.01 -11.40 9.42
N GLY A 480 -6.27 -11.16 9.05
CA GLY A 480 -6.58 -10.71 7.70
C GLY A 480 -6.11 -9.26 7.59
N ASN A 481 -7.04 -8.37 7.26
CA ASN A 481 -6.75 -6.93 7.24
C ASN A 481 -6.72 -6.28 8.65
N PHE A 482 -7.02 -7.05 9.71
CA PHE A 482 -7.10 -6.57 11.09
C PHE A 482 -6.34 -7.46 12.08
N PRO A 483 -5.77 -6.88 13.15
CA PRO A 483 -5.23 -7.65 14.26
C PRO A 483 -6.30 -8.57 14.87
N ILE A 484 -5.90 -9.79 15.23
CA ILE A 484 -6.78 -10.72 15.95
C ILE A 484 -6.84 -10.29 17.41
N LEU A 485 -8.01 -9.83 17.86
CA LEU A 485 -8.24 -9.45 19.27
C LEU A 485 -8.41 -10.69 20.18
N SER A 486 -9.13 -11.71 19.70
CA SER A 486 -9.37 -12.94 20.44
C SER A 486 -9.78 -14.06 19.49
N VAL A 487 -9.40 -15.31 19.78
CA VAL A 487 -9.88 -16.50 19.06
C VAL A 487 -10.73 -17.33 20.00
N LYS A 488 -11.93 -17.72 19.54
CA LYS A 488 -12.82 -18.62 20.27
C LYS A 488 -13.16 -19.83 19.43
N ALA A 489 -13.13 -21.01 20.04
CA ALA A 489 -13.56 -22.25 19.42
C ALA A 489 -14.89 -22.72 20.02
N GLN A 490 -15.84 -23.09 19.16
CA GLN A 490 -17.03 -23.84 19.55
C GLN A 490 -16.76 -25.33 19.37
N VAL A 491 -16.69 -26.06 20.47
CA VAL A 491 -16.37 -27.49 20.50
C VAL A 491 -17.47 -28.30 21.18
N THR A 492 -17.67 -29.53 20.74
CA THR A 492 -18.57 -30.47 21.42
C THR A 492 -17.76 -31.40 22.31
N VAL A 493 -17.92 -31.26 23.63
CA VAL A 493 -17.27 -32.11 24.64
C VAL A 493 -18.36 -32.89 25.37
N ASN A 494 -18.29 -34.23 25.33
CA ASN A 494 -19.29 -35.12 25.94
C ASN A 494 -20.74 -34.84 25.50
N GLY A 495 -20.93 -34.49 24.23
CA GLY A 495 -22.26 -34.21 23.65
C GLY A 495 -22.85 -32.85 24.02
N GLN A 496 -22.10 -32.00 24.73
CA GLN A 496 -22.48 -30.61 25.01
C GLN A 496 -21.60 -29.64 24.22
N LEU A 497 -22.24 -28.66 23.57
CA LEU A 497 -21.55 -27.56 22.92
C LEU A 497 -20.95 -26.64 24.01
N ARG A 498 -19.68 -26.31 23.87
CA ARG A 498 -18.93 -25.38 24.73
C ARG A 498 -18.19 -24.37 23.86
N GLU A 499 -18.18 -23.12 24.30
CA GLU A 499 -17.32 -22.08 23.74
C GLU A 499 -16.06 -21.97 24.61
N VAL A 500 -14.90 -21.89 23.97
CA VAL A 500 -13.59 -21.93 24.63
C VAL A 500 -12.73 -20.81 24.07
N ASP A 501 -12.22 -19.95 24.95
CA ASP A 501 -11.24 -18.93 24.58
C ASP A 501 -9.88 -19.60 24.32
N LEU A 502 -9.22 -19.21 23.23
CA LEU A 502 -7.91 -19.71 22.85
C LEU A 502 -6.85 -18.61 23.01
N SER A 503 -5.70 -19.00 23.53
CA SER A 503 -4.54 -18.16 23.78
C SER A 503 -3.50 -18.36 22.68
N ASP A 504 -2.83 -17.29 22.24
CA ASP A 504 -1.72 -17.40 21.31
C ASP A 504 -0.56 -18.16 21.97
N SER A 505 -0.15 -19.26 21.33
CA SER A 505 0.92 -20.14 21.79
C SER A 505 2.26 -19.91 21.07
N ASN A 506 2.27 -19.08 20.02
CA ASN A 506 3.38 -18.52 19.22
C ASN A 506 3.00 -18.51 17.72
N ASN A 507 3.29 -17.42 17.01
CA ASN A 507 3.16 -17.30 15.54
C ASN A 507 1.77 -17.66 14.99
N ALA A 508 0.71 -17.04 15.52
CA ALA A 508 -0.66 -17.19 15.01
C ALA A 508 -1.30 -18.60 15.21
N LEU A 509 -0.71 -19.42 16.08
CA LEU A 509 -1.28 -20.69 16.54
C LEU A 509 -1.91 -20.53 17.93
N PHE A 510 -3.23 -20.66 17.99
CA PHE A 510 -4.04 -20.49 19.19
C PHE A 510 -4.44 -21.84 19.79
N THR A 511 -4.40 -21.94 21.12
CA THR A 511 -4.79 -23.16 21.86
C THR A 511 -5.46 -22.84 23.19
N ASN A 512 -6.28 -23.76 23.69
CA ASN A 512 -6.87 -23.63 25.03
C ASN A 512 -5.83 -23.97 26.11
N ASP A 513 -5.67 -23.05 27.07
CA ASP A 513 -4.71 -23.18 28.18
C ASP A 513 -4.96 -24.42 29.05
N LEU A 514 -6.24 -24.71 29.30
CA LEU A 514 -6.67 -25.83 30.14
C LEU A 514 -7.18 -26.98 29.29
N PRO A 515 -6.69 -28.22 29.49
CA PRO A 515 -7.18 -29.39 28.76
C PRO A 515 -8.66 -29.64 29.04
N PHE A 516 -9.39 -30.14 28.04
CA PHE A 516 -10.75 -30.64 28.26
C PHE A 516 -10.71 -31.80 29.26
N GLU A 517 -11.44 -31.64 30.36
CA GLU A 517 -11.67 -32.73 31.30
C GLU A 517 -12.64 -33.74 30.69
N SER A 518 -12.25 -35.01 30.75
CA SER A 518 -13.01 -36.17 30.28
C SER A 518 -14.33 -36.35 31.02
#